data_AF-A0A2P2N0Q0-F1
#
_entry.id   AF-A0A2P2N0Q0-F1
#
_cell.length_a   1.000
_cell.length_b   1.000
_cell.length_c   1.000
_cell.angle_alpha   90.00
_cell.angle_beta   90.00
_cell.angle_gamma   90.00
#
_symmetry.space_group_name_H-M   'P 1'
#
loop_
_entity.id
_entity.type
_entity.pdbx_description
1 polymer ?
#
loop_
_entity_poly.entity_id
_entity_poly.type
_entity_poly.pdbx_seq_one_letter_code
_entity_poly.pdbx_strand_id
1 'polypeptide(L)'
;MYWETAQKFMRELLPDSSTATSSRTESGLIWVLEWNSLQYPMASAFLVLFSDYMIAAQIPTLFCRAKYYEPANLRNFAISQVCNFFQ
;
A
#
# COMPACT_ATOMS: atom_id res chain seq x y z
N MET A 1 16.85 3.66 -8.12
CA MET A 1 16.07 2.84 -9.09
C MET A 1 15.01 1.97 -8.40
N TYR A 2 15.32 0.83 -7.75
CA TYR A 2 14.28 -0.02 -7.11
C TYR A 2 13.51 0.67 -5.98
N TRP A 3 14.21 1.41 -5.11
CA TRP A 3 13.61 2.18 -4.02
C TRP A 3 12.59 3.22 -4.51
N GLU A 4 12.92 3.97 -5.57
CA GLU A 4 12.05 5.02 -6.10
C GLU A 4 10.81 4.43 -6.80
N THR A 5 10.98 3.32 -7.51
CA THR A 5 9.87 2.57 -8.10
C THR A 5 8.95 2.00 -7.02
N ALA A 6 9.52 1.40 -5.97
CA ALA A 6 8.75 0.90 -4.83
C ALA A 6 7.99 2.04 -4.13
N GLN A 7 8.64 3.18 -3.91
CA GLN A 7 7.98 4.36 -3.35
C GLN A 7 6.83 4.87 -4.23
N LYS A 8 7.03 4.97 -5.56
CA LYS A 8 5.95 5.39 -6.47
C LYS A 8 4.77 4.44 -6.40
N PHE A 9 5.04 3.13 -6.47
CA PHE A 9 4.02 2.10 -6.32
C PHE A 9 3.27 2.20 -4.97
N MET A 10 3.98 2.41 -3.87
CA MET A 10 3.34 2.63 -2.55
C MET A 10 2.46 3.88 -2.50
N ARG A 11 2.88 4.96 -3.14
CA ARG A 11 2.09 6.20 -3.22
C ARG A 11 0.84 6.03 -4.08
N GLU A 12 0.82 5.11 -5.04
CA GLU A 12 -0.37 4.78 -5.82
C GLU A 12 -1.37 3.92 -5.04
N LEU A 13 -0.88 3.10 -4.11
CA LEU A 13 -1.71 2.24 -3.25
C LEU A 13 -2.35 2.98 -2.07
N LEU A 14 -1.67 3.98 -1.49
CA LEU A 14 -2.16 4.71 -0.31
C LEU A 14 -3.33 5.65 -0.64
N PRO A 15 -4.38 5.74 0.21
CA PRO A 15 -5.61 6.49 -0.07
C PRO A 15 -5.41 8.01 -0.19
N ASP A 16 -4.49 8.59 0.58
CA ASP A 16 -4.27 10.04 0.63
C ASP A 16 -3.37 10.59 -0.48
N SER A 17 -3.23 9.85 -1.59
CA SER A 17 -2.45 10.26 -2.75
C SER A 17 -3.35 10.66 -3.96
N SER A 18 -2.97 11.69 -4.70
CA SER A 18 -3.42 12.28 -5.97
C SER A 18 -2.81 11.54 -7.14
N THR A 19 -1.86 10.64 -6.85
CA THR A 19 -1.47 9.55 -7.75
C THR A 19 -2.16 8.26 -7.31
N ALA A 20 -2.97 8.29 -6.24
CA ALA A 20 -3.69 7.10 -5.87
C ALA A 20 -4.66 6.75 -6.99
N THR A 21 -4.77 5.45 -7.26
CA THR A 21 -5.68 5.00 -8.31
C THR A 21 -7.11 5.41 -7.95
N SER A 22 -7.84 6.00 -8.90
CA SER A 22 -9.27 6.34 -8.78
C SER A 22 -10.16 5.10 -8.72
N SER A 23 -9.58 4.00 -9.15
CA SER A 23 -10.12 2.66 -9.16
C SER A 23 -10.14 2.12 -7.73
N ARG A 24 -11.14 2.52 -6.93
CA ARG A 24 -11.40 2.03 -5.56
C ARG A 24 -12.89 1.79 -5.34
N THR A 25 -13.24 0.83 -4.49
CA THR A 25 -14.61 0.67 -4.00
C THR A 25 -14.96 1.78 -3.00
N GLU A 26 -16.26 2.00 -2.76
CA GLU A 26 -16.72 2.96 -1.74
C GLU A 26 -16.19 2.65 -0.32
N SER A 27 -15.85 1.38 -0.04
CA SER A 27 -15.22 0.93 1.20
C SER A 27 -13.70 1.12 1.26
N GLY A 28 -13.08 1.68 0.22
CA GLY A 28 -11.64 1.97 0.16
C GLY A 28 -10.76 0.80 -0.26
N LEU A 29 -11.36 -0.29 -0.78
CA LEU A 29 -10.61 -1.37 -1.42
C LEU A 29 -10.06 -0.84 -2.75
N ILE A 30 -8.81 -1.14 -3.06
CA ILE A 30 -8.27 -0.87 -4.40
C ILE A 30 -9.08 -1.72 -5.41
N TRP A 31 -9.46 -1.17 -6.55
CA TRP A 31 -10.28 -1.79 -7.61
C TRP A 31 -9.70 -1.50 -9.00
N VAL A 32 -8.55 -2.08 -9.39
CA VAL A 32 -7.87 -1.68 -10.64
C VAL A 32 -8.50 -2.32 -11.89
N LEU A 33 -8.89 -3.61 -11.85
CA LEU A 33 -9.61 -4.32 -12.91
C LEU A 33 -10.42 -5.49 -12.33
N GLU A 34 -11.63 -5.73 -12.85
CA GLU A 34 -12.61 -6.73 -12.37
C GLU A 34 -12.11 -8.19 -12.41
N TRP A 35 -11.07 -8.48 -13.20
CA TRP A 35 -10.55 -9.84 -13.44
C TRP A 35 -9.18 -10.14 -12.84
N ASN A 36 -8.58 -9.22 -12.07
CA ASN A 36 -7.25 -9.40 -11.49
C ASN A 36 -7.30 -9.64 -9.97
N SER A 37 -7.89 -10.77 -9.56
CA SER A 37 -7.99 -11.22 -8.17
C SER A 37 -6.63 -11.40 -7.47
N LEU A 38 -5.53 -11.58 -8.23
CA LEU A 38 -4.17 -11.65 -7.69
C LEU A 38 -3.57 -10.29 -7.32
N GLN A 39 -4.10 -9.18 -7.83
CA GLN A 39 -3.47 -7.86 -7.68
C GLN A 39 -3.60 -7.33 -6.25
N TYR A 40 -4.70 -7.66 -5.55
CA TYR A 40 -4.95 -7.29 -4.15
C TYR A 40 -4.08 -8.05 -3.14
N PRO A 41 -3.98 -9.40 -3.18
CA PRO A 41 -3.07 -10.13 -2.31
C PRO A 41 -1.61 -9.80 -2.61
N MET A 42 -1.23 -9.55 -3.87
CA MET A 42 0.13 -9.11 -4.22
C MET A 42 0.45 -7.72 -3.66
N ALA A 43 -0.45 -6.74 -3.79
CA ALA A 43 -0.26 -5.40 -3.21
C ALA A 43 -0.17 -5.44 -1.68
N SER A 44 -1.00 -6.26 -1.03
CA SER A 44 -1.01 -6.43 0.42
C SER A 44 0.27 -7.11 0.93
N ALA A 45 0.71 -8.18 0.26
CA ALA A 45 1.97 -8.87 0.57
C ALA A 45 3.18 -7.94 0.39
N PHE A 46 3.16 -7.10 -0.65
CA PHE A 46 4.22 -6.13 -0.90
C PHE A 46 4.30 -5.06 0.20
N LEU A 47 3.16 -4.58 0.71
CA LEU A 47 3.09 -3.63 1.83
C LEU A 47 3.74 -4.19 3.11
N VAL A 48 3.50 -5.47 3.43
CA VAL A 48 4.14 -6.14 4.57
C VAL A 48 5.65 -6.23 4.35
N LEU A 49 6.08 -6.74 3.19
CA LEU A 49 7.50 -6.91 2.90
C LEU A 49 8.27 -5.58 2.89
N PHE A 50 7.65 -4.51 2.41
CA PHE A 50 8.25 -3.19 2.43
C PHE A 50 8.30 -2.59 3.85
N SER A 51 7.33 -2.91 4.71
CA SER A 51 7.40 -2.52 6.13
C SER A 51 8.57 -3.19 6.84
N ASP A 52 8.83 -4.48 6.57
CA ASP A 52 9.98 -5.20 7.12
C ASP A 52 11.30 -4.64 6.56
N TYR A 53 11.33 -4.28 5.28
CA TYR A 53 12.47 -3.58 4.68
C TYR A 53 12.74 -2.22 5.34
N MET A 54 11.70 -1.43 5.63
CA MET A 54 11.87 -0.14 6.33
C MET A 54 12.51 -0.33 7.71
N ILE A 55 12.11 -1.36 8.45
CA ILE A 55 12.72 -1.71 9.75
C ILE A 55 14.18 -2.11 9.57
N ALA A 56 14.47 -3.03 8.65
CA ALA A 56 15.81 -3.54 8.40
C ALA A 56 16.78 -2.45 7.91
N ALA A 57 16.29 -1.52 7.10
CA ALA A 57 17.05 -0.39 6.55
C ALA A 57 17.09 0.83 7.49
N GLN A 58 16.52 0.74 8.70
CA GLN A 58 16.43 1.84 9.66
C GLN A 58 15.76 3.10 9.09
N ILE A 59 14.75 2.92 8.24
CA ILE A 59 13.94 3.99 7.68
C ILE A 59 12.74 4.19 8.60
N PRO A 60 12.73 5.23 9.46
CA PRO A 60 11.70 5.37 10.50
C PRO A 60 10.33 5.69 9.91
N THR A 61 10.29 6.47 8.83
CA THR A 61 9.05 6.91 8.19
C THR A 61 9.20 7.05 6.68
N LEU A 62 8.12 6.76 5.97
CA LEU A 62 7.94 7.08 4.57
C LEU A 62 7.20 8.41 4.47
N PHE A 63 7.81 9.41 3.82
CA PHE A 63 7.12 10.67 3.53
C PHE A 63 6.29 10.53 2.24
N CYS A 64 4.98 10.72 2.37
CA CYS A 64 4.06 10.78 1.24
C CYS A 64 3.03 11.87 1.51
N ARG A 65 2.95 12.88 0.62
CA ARG A 65 1.88 13.88 0.62
C ARG A 65 1.70 14.62 1.95
N ALA A 66 2.80 15.17 2.46
CA ALA A 66 2.82 15.89 3.73
C ALA A 66 2.43 15.04 4.95
N LYS A 67 2.30 13.71 4.80
CA LYS A 67 2.15 12.76 5.89
C LYS A 67 3.35 11.83 5.97
N TYR A 68 3.66 11.41 7.18
CA TYR A 68 4.66 10.41 7.47
C TYR A 68 3.94 9.10 7.81
N TYR A 69 4.39 8.01 7.20
CA TYR A 69 3.87 6.67 7.44
C TYR A 69 4.96 5.84 8.09
N GLU A 70 4.68 5.32 9.28
CA GLU A 70 5.52 4.35 9.97
C GLU A 70 5.31 2.96 9.37
N PRO A 71 6.27 2.03 9.53
CA PRO A 71 6.11 0.64 9.11
C PRO A 71 4.81 0.00 9.60
N ALA A 72 4.39 0.33 10.82
CA ALA A 72 3.13 -0.14 11.40
C ALA A 72 1.89 0.35 10.62
N ASN A 73 1.91 1.56 10.05
CA ASN A 73 0.82 2.06 9.23
C ASN A 73 0.67 1.25 7.93
N LEU A 74 1.79 0.88 7.30
CA LEU A 74 1.80 0.06 6.09
C LEU A 74 1.25 -1.35 6.38
N ARG A 75 1.65 -1.93 7.52
CA ARG A 75 1.17 -3.26 7.95
C ARG A 75 -0.32 -3.26 8.27
N ASN A 76 -0.81 -2.23 8.97
CA ASN A 76 -2.23 -2.09 9.29
C ASN A 76 -3.08 -1.88 8.02
N PHE A 77 -2.57 -1.12 7.05
CA PHE A 77 -3.21 -0.97 5.76
C PHE A 77 -3.25 -2.29 4.96
N ALA A 78 -2.16 -3.07 4.96
CA ALA A 78 -2.15 -4.39 4.34
C ALA A 78 -3.19 -5.34 4.97
N ILE A 79 -3.34 -5.32 6.30
CA ILE A 79 -4.34 -6.12 7.01
C ILE A 79 -5.76 -5.70 6.61
N SER A 80 -6.04 -4.40 6.50
CA SER A 80 -7.37 -3.92 6.09
C SER A 80 -7.74 -4.35 4.67
N GLN A 81 -6.78 -4.43 3.75
CA GLN A 81 -7.01 -4.93 2.39
C GLN A 81 -7.38 -6.43 2.36
N VAL A 82 -6.82 -7.25 3.27
CA VAL A 82 -7.15 -8.68 3.37
C VAL A 82 -8.50 -8.89 4.07
N CYS A 83 -8.78 -8.17 5.16
CA CYS A 83 -10.05 -8.30 5.88
C CYS A 83 -11.26 -7.84 5.05
N ASN A 84 -11.11 -6.79 4.24
CA ASN A 84 -12.17 -6.33 3.33
C ASN A 84 -12.43 -7.28 2.14
N PHE A 85 -11.55 -8.25 1.88
CA PHE A 85 -11.73 -9.24 0.80
C PHE A 85 -12.50 -10.49 1.25
N PHE A 86 -12.47 -10.83 2.55
CA PHE A 86 -13.14 -12.02 3.11
C PHE A 86 -14.57 -11.75 3.62
N GLN A 87 -15.10 -10.55 3.37
CA GLN A 87 -16.43 -10.11 3.80
C GLN A 87 -17.30 -9.81 2.58
#